data_AF-A0A7C3U767-F1
#
_entry.id   AF-A0A7C3U767-F1
#
_cell.length_a   1.000
_cell.length_b   1.000
_cell.length_c   1.000
_cell.angle_alpha   90.00
_cell.angle_beta   90.00
_cell.angle_gamma   90.00
#
_symmetry.space_group_name_H-M   'P 1'
#
loop_
_entity.id
_entity.type
_entity.pdbx_description
1 polymer ?
#
loop_
_entity_poly.entity_id
_entity_poly.type
_entity_poly.pdbx_seq_one_letter_code
_entity_poly.pdbx_strand_id
1 'polypeptide(L)'
;MEVLDASELKKRYGNVEWVSPYQRIVAMTGDDGFIEVHEFHARGKCIGGSAWETYHYPRVSKLVLSARREGPRNIFVLKTGKCDLTLIPGLAGAGVERVEVKGEDVHITYAGLAGGGIAATVC
;
A
#
# COMPACT_ATOMS: atom_id res chain seq x y z
N MET A 1 -15.88 -6.93 -5.78
CA MET A 1 -14.80 -6.98 -4.78
C MET A 1 -15.47 -6.83 -3.43
N GLU A 2 -15.23 -7.76 -2.51
CA GLU A 2 -15.73 -7.65 -1.13
C GLU A 2 -14.94 -6.54 -0.41
N VAL A 3 -15.63 -5.65 0.32
CA VAL A 3 -14.99 -4.65 1.20
C VAL A 3 -15.14 -5.15 2.62
N LEU A 4 -14.01 -5.27 3.33
CA LEU A 4 -13.98 -5.78 4.71
C LEU A 4 -13.60 -4.64 5.65
N ASP A 5 -14.27 -4.57 6.79
CA ASP A 5 -13.86 -3.66 7.86
C ASP A 5 -12.68 -4.24 8.66
N ALA A 6 -12.07 -3.39 9.50
CA ALA A 6 -10.91 -3.75 10.31
C ALA A 6 -11.17 -4.93 11.26
N SER A 7 -12.40 -5.06 11.77
CA SER A 7 -12.78 -6.15 12.68
C SER A 7 -12.90 -7.48 11.93
N GLU A 8 -13.42 -7.45 10.71
CA GLU A 8 -13.53 -8.61 9.82
C GLU A 8 -12.15 -9.09 9.36
N LEU A 9 -11.25 -8.15 8.99
CA LEU A 9 -9.87 -8.48 8.63
C LEU A 9 -9.12 -9.12 9.80
N LYS A 10 -9.27 -8.59 11.02
CA LYS A 10 -8.67 -9.17 12.23
C LYS A 10 -9.24 -10.56 12.52
N LYS A 11 -10.54 -10.76 12.36
CA LYS A 11 -11.19 -12.07 12.55
C LYS A 11 -10.67 -13.10 11.55
N ARG A 12 -10.48 -12.72 10.28
CA ARG A 12 -10.02 -13.63 9.22
C ARG A 12 -8.53 -13.92 9.28
N TYR A 13 -7.71 -12.89 9.53
CA TYR A 13 -6.25 -12.96 9.30
C TYR A 13 -5.40 -12.63 10.53
N GLY A 14 -6.00 -12.19 11.64
CA GLY A 14 -5.26 -11.71 12.82
C GLY A 14 -4.39 -12.75 13.52
N ASN A 15 -4.70 -14.04 13.33
CA ASN A 15 -3.94 -15.17 13.90
C ASN A 15 -3.05 -15.88 12.87
N VAL A 16 -2.95 -15.38 11.64
CA VAL A 16 -2.11 -16.00 10.61
C VAL A 16 -0.66 -15.56 10.80
N GLU A 17 0.23 -16.50 11.09
CA GLU A 17 1.61 -16.19 11.52
C GLU A 17 2.42 -15.36 10.51
N TRP A 18 2.21 -15.60 9.21
CA TRP A 18 2.91 -14.88 8.14
C TRP A 18 2.24 -13.57 7.72
N VAL A 19 1.13 -13.17 8.36
CA VAL A 19 0.46 -11.89 8.12
C VAL A 19 1.06 -10.86 9.08
N SER A 20 1.71 -9.84 8.50
CA SER A 20 2.32 -8.76 9.26
C SER A 20 1.47 -7.48 9.12
N PRO A 21 0.54 -7.20 10.05
CA PRO A 21 -0.45 -6.14 9.88
C PRO A 21 0.17 -4.75 9.97
N TYR A 22 -0.40 -3.81 9.24
CA TYR A 22 -0.13 -2.40 9.47
C TYR A 22 -0.66 -2.01 10.85
N GLN A 23 0.01 -1.06 11.51
CA GLN A 23 -0.55 -0.46 12.72
C GLN A 23 -1.76 0.40 12.40
N ARG A 24 -1.69 1.15 11.29
CA ARG A 24 -2.76 1.95 10.71
C ARG A 24 -2.35 2.36 9.30
N ILE A 25 -3.35 2.66 8.48
CA ILE A 25 -3.21 3.33 7.19
C ILE A 25 -4.08 4.58 7.24
N VAL A 26 -3.54 5.71 6.80
CA VAL A 26 -4.30 6.97 6.69
C VAL A 26 -4.13 7.49 5.28
N ALA A 27 -5.24 7.70 4.58
CA ALA A 27 -5.27 8.36 3.28
C ALA A 27 -5.96 9.71 3.44
N MET A 28 -5.38 10.73 2.81
CA MET A 28 -5.91 12.09 2.77
C MET A 28 -5.94 12.55 1.32
N THR A 29 -7.02 13.21 0.92
CA THR A 29 -7.19 13.75 -0.43
C THR A 29 -7.87 15.11 -0.35
N GLY A 30 -7.60 15.97 -1.33
CA GLY A 30 -8.25 17.26 -1.50
C GLY A 30 -8.84 17.39 -2.92
N ASP A 31 -9.20 18.61 -3.31
CA ASP A 31 -9.86 18.87 -4.59
C ASP A 31 -8.93 18.75 -5.82
N ASP A 32 -7.63 18.54 -5.61
CA ASP A 32 -6.59 18.50 -6.64
C ASP A 32 -6.37 17.11 -7.27
N GLY A 33 -7.08 16.09 -6.78
CA GLY A 33 -7.01 14.71 -7.30
C GLY A 33 -5.75 13.94 -6.88
N PHE A 34 -5.01 14.46 -5.90
CA PHE A 34 -3.89 13.75 -5.28
C PHE A 34 -4.30 13.12 -3.94
N ILE A 35 -3.58 12.05 -3.58
CA ILE A 35 -3.80 11.31 -2.35
C ILE A 35 -2.48 11.16 -1.63
N GLU A 36 -2.38 11.69 -0.42
CA GLU A 36 -1.28 11.39 0.50
C GLU A 36 -1.64 10.19 1.36
N VAL A 37 -0.80 9.17 1.33
CA VAL A 37 -1.00 7.91 2.06
C VAL A 37 0.12 7.74 3.07
N HIS A 38 -0.27 7.50 4.32
CA HIS A 38 0.61 7.13 5.40
C HIS A 38 0.37 5.70 5.84
N GLU A 39 1.39 4.86 5.71
CA GLU A 39 1.30 3.46 6.09
C GLU A 39 2.32 3.13 7.19
N PHE A 40 1.84 2.56 8.30
CA PHE A 40 2.68 2.27 9.46
C PHE A 40 3.00 0.77 9.51
N HIS A 41 4.13 0.37 8.92
CA HIS A 41 4.46 -1.03 8.63
C HIS A 41 4.63 -1.90 9.87
N ALA A 42 4.00 -3.08 9.82
CA ALA A 42 4.26 -4.21 10.71
C ALA A 42 4.26 -3.79 12.19
N ARG A 43 3.14 -3.25 12.67
CA ARG A 43 3.02 -2.74 14.05
C ARG A 43 4.09 -1.69 14.40
N GLY A 44 4.50 -0.89 13.43
CA GLY A 44 5.52 0.15 13.59
C GLY A 44 6.95 -0.39 13.81
N LYS A 45 7.30 -1.53 13.21
CA LYS A 45 8.62 -2.18 13.46
C LYS A 45 9.40 -2.55 12.21
N CYS A 46 8.73 -2.87 11.09
CA CYS A 46 9.43 -3.39 9.92
C CYS A 46 9.99 -2.27 9.04
N ILE A 47 11.22 -1.87 9.33
CA ILE A 47 11.99 -0.92 8.51
C ILE A 47 12.30 -1.51 7.13
N GLY A 48 12.60 -2.82 7.06
CA GLY A 48 12.96 -3.49 5.82
C GLY A 48 11.84 -3.48 4.79
N GLY A 49 10.63 -3.88 5.18
CA GLY A 49 9.45 -3.85 4.30
C GLY A 49 9.08 -2.43 3.89
N SER A 50 9.11 -1.50 4.83
CA SER A 50 8.88 -0.07 4.57
C SER A 50 9.90 0.50 3.55
N ALA A 51 11.19 0.18 3.69
CA ALA A 51 12.22 0.57 2.73
C ALA A 51 12.06 -0.12 1.37
N TRP A 52 11.65 -1.39 1.37
CA TRP A 52 11.42 -2.16 0.16
C TRP A 52 10.31 -1.52 -0.68
N GLU A 53 9.16 -1.21 -0.10
CA GLU A 53 8.03 -0.64 -0.84
C GLU A 53 8.33 0.77 -1.36
N THR A 54 8.92 1.63 -0.54
CA THR A 54 9.32 2.99 -0.98
C THR A 54 10.38 2.97 -2.07
N TYR A 55 11.16 1.88 -2.18
CA TYR A 55 12.05 1.65 -3.31
C TYR A 55 11.29 1.12 -4.54
N HIS A 56 10.47 0.09 -4.41
CA HIS A 56 9.91 -0.62 -5.55
C HIS A 56 8.65 0.03 -6.14
N TYR A 57 7.71 0.50 -5.33
CA TYR A 57 6.42 1.03 -5.80
C TYR A 57 6.57 2.19 -6.80
N PRO A 58 7.38 3.25 -6.55
CA PRO A 58 7.56 4.34 -7.51
C PRO A 58 8.28 3.94 -8.79
N ARG A 59 9.00 2.82 -8.81
CA ARG A 59 9.73 2.36 -10.00
C ARG A 59 8.85 1.60 -10.98
N VAL A 60 7.75 1.02 -10.50
CA VAL A 60 6.85 0.21 -11.33
C VAL A 60 5.49 0.87 -11.55
N SER A 61 5.01 1.68 -10.60
CA SER A 61 3.72 2.33 -10.69
C SER A 61 3.87 3.80 -11.09
N LYS A 62 3.32 4.14 -12.25
CA LYS A 62 3.18 5.53 -12.71
C LYS A 62 2.20 6.37 -11.88
N LEU A 63 1.48 5.76 -10.95
CA LEU A 63 0.53 6.45 -10.06
C LEU A 63 1.22 7.01 -8.82
N VAL A 64 2.39 6.48 -8.45
CA VAL A 64 3.18 6.96 -7.31
C VAL A 64 4.06 8.12 -7.77
N LEU A 65 3.71 9.34 -7.35
CA LEU A 65 4.43 10.57 -7.71
C LEU A 65 5.63 10.82 -6.81
N SER A 66 5.51 10.47 -5.54
CA SER A 66 6.62 10.51 -4.60
C SER A 66 6.47 9.42 -3.56
N ALA A 67 7.61 8.96 -3.06
CA ALA A 67 7.69 7.96 -2.00
C ALA A 67 8.83 8.35 -1.05
N ARG A 68 8.53 8.43 0.24
CA ARG A 68 9.53 8.65 1.29
C ARG A 68 9.17 7.84 2.52
N ARG A 69 10.12 7.74 3.44
CA ARG A 69 9.98 6.94 4.66
C ARG A 69 10.53 7.65 5.89
N GLU A 70 9.87 7.45 7.03
CA GLU A 70 10.31 7.85 8.37
C GLU A 70 10.32 6.61 9.27
N GLY A 71 11.45 5.90 9.38
CA GLY A 71 11.47 4.63 10.11
C GLY A 71 10.48 3.62 9.48
N PRO A 72 9.54 3.02 10.22
CA PRO A 72 8.57 2.09 9.65
C PRO A 72 7.35 2.77 8.98
N ARG A 73 7.33 4.11 8.88
CA ARG A 73 6.24 4.87 8.25
C ARG A 73 6.57 5.16 6.79
N ASN A 74 5.77 4.61 5.88
CA ASN A 74 5.77 4.99 4.47
C ASN A 74 4.87 6.20 4.24
N ILE A 75 5.29 7.07 3.32
CA ILE A 75 4.55 8.26 2.91
C ILE A 75 4.59 8.31 1.39
N PHE A 76 3.44 8.11 0.76
CA PHE A 76 3.28 8.14 -0.68
C PHE A 76 2.39 9.31 -1.10
N VAL A 77 2.72 9.94 -2.21
CA VAL A 77 1.79 10.82 -2.94
C VAL A 77 1.38 10.08 -4.20
N LEU A 78 0.09 9.85 -4.34
CA LEU A 78 -0.52 9.12 -5.44
C LEU A 78 -1.38 10.05 -6.28
N LYS A 79 -1.47 9.80 -7.59
CA LYS A 79 -2.53 10.35 -8.44
C LYS A 79 -3.62 9.31 -8.69
N THR A 80 -4.86 9.76 -8.80
CA THR A 80 -5.98 8.89 -9.20
C THR A 80 -5.77 8.32 -10.61
N GLY A 81 -6.26 7.11 -10.84
CA GLY A 81 -6.26 6.46 -12.14
C GLY A 81 -5.99 4.96 -12.05
N LYS A 82 -5.70 4.37 -13.20
CA LYS A 82 -5.29 2.98 -13.36
C LYS A 82 -4.05 2.92 -14.25
N CYS A 83 -3.12 2.04 -13.94
CA CYS A 83 -2.00 1.71 -14.82
C CYS A 83 -1.74 0.21 -14.85
N ASP A 84 -1.14 -0.25 -15.94
CA ASP A 84 -0.59 -1.60 -16.00
C ASP A 84 0.79 -1.61 -15.33
N LEU A 85 1.04 -2.63 -14.49
CA LEU A 85 2.32 -2.80 -13.81
C LEU A 85 3.22 -3.75 -14.60
N THR A 86 4.40 -3.29 -14.99
CA THR A 86 5.45 -4.16 -15.55
C THR A 86 6.26 -4.79 -14.43
N LEU A 87 5.78 -5.92 -13.90
CA LEU A 87 6.41 -6.59 -12.76
C LEU A 87 7.63 -7.42 -13.19
N ILE A 88 8.75 -7.26 -12.48
CA ILE A 88 10.01 -7.97 -12.73
C ILE A 88 10.48 -8.62 -11.43
N PRO A 89 10.64 -9.96 -11.38
CA PRO A 89 11.15 -10.65 -10.20
C PRO A 89 12.47 -10.05 -9.71
N GLY A 90 12.56 -9.74 -8.41
CA GLY A 90 13.77 -9.19 -7.78
C GLY A 90 14.08 -7.72 -8.07
N LEU A 91 13.34 -7.05 -8.97
CA LEU A 91 13.61 -5.65 -9.36
C LEU A 91 12.38 -4.72 -9.23
N ALA A 92 11.21 -5.20 -9.63
CA ALA A 92 9.95 -4.45 -9.66
C ALA A 92 8.81 -5.39 -9.24
N GLY A 93 8.82 -5.82 -7.98
CA GLY A 93 7.97 -6.93 -7.52
C GLY A 93 6.51 -6.56 -7.25
N ALA A 94 6.21 -5.30 -6.97
CA ALA A 94 4.88 -4.82 -6.60
C ALA A 94 4.76 -3.30 -6.76
N GLY A 95 3.52 -2.82 -6.89
CA GLY A 95 3.20 -1.40 -6.92
C GLY A 95 1.70 -1.12 -6.85
N VAL A 96 1.33 0.15 -7.04
CA VAL A 96 -0.06 0.62 -7.04
C VAL A 96 -0.64 0.53 -8.45
N GLU A 97 -1.60 -0.37 -8.67
CA GLU A 97 -2.26 -0.55 -9.98
C GLU A 97 -3.40 0.45 -10.20
N ARG A 98 -4.11 0.79 -9.13
CA ARG A 98 -5.32 1.63 -9.20
C ARG A 98 -5.50 2.48 -7.96
N VAL A 99 -5.92 3.72 -8.17
CA VAL A 99 -6.26 4.70 -7.14
C VAL A 99 -7.57 5.39 -7.53
N GLU A 100 -8.58 5.33 -6.68
CA GLU A 100 -9.91 5.89 -6.93
C GLU A 100 -10.46 6.55 -5.66
N VAL A 101 -11.15 7.67 -5.80
CA VAL A 101 -11.95 8.28 -4.72
C VAL A 101 -13.42 7.98 -5.03
N LYS A 102 -14.14 7.41 -4.07
CA LYS A 102 -15.55 7.01 -4.19
C LYS A 102 -16.33 7.57 -3.01
N GLY A 103 -16.98 8.71 -3.22
CA GLY A 103 -17.65 9.42 -2.13
C GLY A 103 -16.62 9.85 -1.09
N GLU A 104 -16.75 9.33 0.13
CA GLU A 104 -15.84 9.61 1.26
C GLU A 104 -14.68 8.60 1.36
N ASP A 105 -14.67 7.56 0.50
CA ASP A 105 -13.69 6.49 0.57
C ASP A 105 -12.55 6.65 -0.45
N VAL A 106 -11.33 6.34 -0.01
CA VAL A 106 -10.16 6.22 -0.87
C VAL A 106 -9.84 4.74 -1.10
N HIS A 107 -9.89 4.32 -2.36
CA HIS A 107 -9.58 2.96 -2.79
C HIS A 107 -8.20 2.90 -3.44
N ILE A 108 -7.31 2.09 -2.86
CA ILE A 108 -5.96 1.86 -3.37
C ILE A 108 -5.80 0.37 -3.62
N THR A 109 -5.41 0.01 -4.84
CA THR A 109 -5.16 -1.38 -5.23
C THR A 109 -3.67 -1.59 -5.40
N TYR A 110 -3.09 -2.41 -4.52
CA TYR A 110 -1.73 -2.92 -4.65
C TYR A 110 -1.75 -4.22 -5.46
N ALA A 111 -0.81 -4.36 -6.39
CA ALA A 111 -0.64 -5.58 -7.18
C ALA A 111 0.85 -5.91 -7.32
N GLY A 112 1.17 -7.21 -7.34
CA GLY A 112 2.54 -7.68 -7.33
C GLY A 112 2.66 -9.18 -7.56
N LEU A 113 3.90 -9.63 -7.75
CA LEU A 113 4.25 -11.04 -7.86
C LEU A 113 4.09 -11.72 -6.50
N ALA A 114 3.71 -13.00 -6.49
CA ALA A 114 3.67 -13.79 -5.26
C ALA A 114 5.03 -13.75 -4.54
N GLY A 115 5.04 -13.40 -3.25
CA GLY A 115 6.27 -13.20 -2.47
C GLY A 115 6.99 -11.87 -2.70
N GLY A 116 6.51 -11.03 -3.63
CA GLY A 116 7.07 -9.72 -3.96
C GLY A 116 6.66 -8.62 -2.99
N GLY A 117 6.59 -8.88 -1.68
CA GLY A 117 6.40 -7.83 -0.68
C GLY A 117 5.05 -7.09 -0.72
N ILE A 118 3.97 -7.69 -1.24
CA ILE A 118 2.62 -7.15 -1.04
C ILE A 118 2.25 -7.38 0.42
N ALA A 119 2.53 -6.41 1.28
CA ALA A 119 2.15 -6.43 2.69
C ALA A 119 0.72 -5.88 2.90
N ALA A 120 -0.22 -6.09 1.98
CA ALA A 120 -1.62 -5.71 2.20
C ALA A 120 -2.28 -6.74 3.11
N THR A 121 -2.02 -6.64 4.41
CA THR A 121 -2.27 -7.72 5.36
C THR A 121 -3.54 -7.49 6.18
N VAL A 122 -3.57 -6.46 7.03
CA VAL A 122 -4.72 -6.10 7.89
C VAL A 122 -4.52 -4.67 8.38
N CYS A 123 -5.58 -3.86 8.41
CA CYS A 123 -5.67 -2.57 9.09
C CYS A 123 -7.00 -2.53 9.85
#